data_AF-A0A1I7D725-F1
#
_entry.id   AF-A0A1I7D725-F1
#
_cell.length_a   1.000
_cell.length_b   1.000
_cell.length_c   1.000
_cell.angle_alpha   90.00
_cell.angle_beta   90.00
_cell.angle_gamma   90.00
#
_symmetry.space_group_name_H-M   'P 1'
#
loop_
_entity.id
_entity.type
_entity.pdbx_description
1 polymer ?
#
loop_
_entity_poly.entity_id
_entity_poly.type
_entity_poly.pdbx_seq_one_letter_code
_entity_poly.pdbx_strand_id
1 'polypeptide(L)' 'MKITLEIKDNKASAFLNFIKSLDFIQIKSEENMDEPDKEEILKNIASGLQEVKDYEAGTSTLKNAKAFLDEL' A
#
# COMPACT_ATOMS: atom_id res chain seq x y z
N MET A 1 -15.18 -0.27 12.70
CA MET A 1 -15.19 0.30 14.07
C MET A 1 -13.74 0.51 14.49
N LYS A 2 -13.40 1.64 15.11
CA LYS A 2 -12.03 1.94 15.59
C LYS A 2 -12.05 2.05 17.11
N ILE A 3 -11.15 1.33 17.77
CA ILE A 3 -10.98 1.35 19.23
C ILE A 3 -9.49 1.48 19.56
N THR A 4 -9.17 2.21 20.62
CA THR A 4 -7.81 2.31 21.17
C THR A 4 -7.72 1.41 22.38
N LEU A 5 -6.69 0.57 22.45
CA LEU A 5 -6.45 -0.34 23.57
C LEU A 5 -5.25 0.13 24.37
N GLU A 6 -5.42 0.28 25.68
CA GLU A 6 -4.32 0.54 26.61
C GLU A 6 -3.84 -0.80 27.18
N ILE A 7 -2.59 -1.15 26.89
CA ILE A 7 -2.00 -2.45 27.25
C ILE A 7 -0.75 -2.19 28.07
N LYS A 8 -0.60 -2.92 29.17
CA LYS A 8 0.63 -2.87 29.97
C LYS A 8 1.83 -3.31 29.12
N ASP A 9 2.94 -2.59 29.20
CA ASP A 9 4.15 -2.84 28.39
C ASP A 9 4.63 -4.29 28.45
N ASN A 10 4.61 -4.90 29.65
CA ASN A 10 5.01 -6.28 29.86
C ASN A 10 4.10 -7.33 29.19
N LYS A 11 2.94 -6.91 28.67
CA LYS A 11 2.00 -7.75 27.92
C LYS A 11 1.87 -7.33 26.46
N ALA A 12 2.34 -6.14 26.08
CA ALA A 12 2.21 -5.60 24.73
C ALA A 12 2.81 -6.56 23.67
N SER A 13 4.01 -7.09 23.91
CA SER A 13 4.67 -8.03 22.99
C SER A 13 3.87 -9.32 22.78
N ALA A 14 3.33 -9.90 23.86
CA ALA A 14 2.53 -11.12 23.78
C ALA A 14 1.20 -10.88 23.03
N PHE A 15 0.55 -9.75 23.29
CA PHE A 15 -0.68 -9.36 22.60
C PHE A 15 -0.43 -9.12 21.11
N LEU A 16 0.62 -8.38 20.76
CA LEU A 16 1.01 -8.13 19.36
C LEU A 16 1.26 -9.44 18.60
N ASN A 17 1.95 -10.40 19.22
CA ASN A 17 2.19 -11.70 18.60
C ASN A 17 0.90 -12.51 18.38
N PHE A 18 -0.04 -12.44 19.33
CA PHE A 18 -1.34 -13.08 19.17
C PHE A 18 -2.13 -12.44 18.02
N ILE A 19 -2.29 -11.13 17.99
CA ILE A 19 -3.12 -10.47 16.97
C ILE A 19 -2.51 -10.56 15.57
N LYS A 20 -1.17 -10.67 15.44
CA LYS A 20 -0.48 -10.91 14.16
C LYS A 20 -0.85 -12.27 13.53
N SER A 21 -1.36 -13.22 14.32
CA SER A 21 -1.82 -14.51 13.80
C SER A 21 -3.23 -14.46 13.20
N LEU A 22 -3.96 -13.35 13.41
CA LEU A 22 -5.32 -13.17 12.95
C LEU A 22 -5.31 -12.51 11.57
N ASP A 23 -5.75 -13.24 10.55
CA ASP A 23 -5.75 -12.82 9.13
C ASP A 23 -6.70 -11.64 8.83
N PHE A 24 -7.67 -11.40 9.69
CA PHE A 24 -8.62 -10.29 9.58
C PHE A 24 -8.18 -9.02 10.34
N ILE A 25 -7.00 -9.01 10.98
CA ILE A 25 -6.50 -7.84 11.72
C ILE A 25 -5.44 -7.09 10.91
N GLN A 26 -5.67 -5.79 10.72
CA GLN A 26 -4.68 -4.87 10.16
C GLN A 26 -4.09 -4.01 11.29
N ILE A 27 -2.79 -4.15 11.54
CA ILE A 27 -2.05 -3.32 12.50
C ILE A 27 -1.56 -2.08 11.76
N LYS A 28 -2.08 -0.90 12.13
CA LYS A 28 -1.62 0.38 11.60
C LYS A 28 -0.66 1.01 12.61
N SER A 29 0.64 0.89 12.35
CA SER A 29 1.70 1.64 13.05
C SER A 29 1.73 3.08 12.54
N GLU A 30 2.10 4.06 13.36
CA GLU A 30 2.34 5.43 12.88
C GLU A 30 3.40 5.48 11.76
N GLU A 31 4.36 4.55 11.76
CA GLU A 31 5.38 4.39 10.71
C GLU A 31 4.85 3.77 9.39
N ASN A 32 3.69 3.10 9.43
CA ASN A 32 3.07 2.44 8.26
C ASN A 32 1.86 3.23 7.74
N MET A 33 1.72 4.51 8.14
CA MET A 33 0.65 5.37 7.62
C MET A 33 0.94 5.88 6.20
N ASP A 34 2.22 5.80 5.77
CA ASP A 34 2.69 6.23 4.45
C ASP A 34 3.03 5.04 3.52
N GLU A 35 2.83 3.78 3.94
CA GLU A 35 2.97 2.66 3.00
C GLU A 35 1.76 2.65 2.06
N PRO A 36 1.95 2.88 0.74
CA PRO A 36 0.84 2.87 -0.21
C PRO A 36 0.14 1.52 -0.15
N ASP A 37 -1.19 1.56 -0.10
CA ASP A 37 -1.99 0.36 0.01
C ASP A 37 -1.64 -0.58 -1.16
N LYS A 38 -1.56 -1.89 -0.91
CA LYS A 38 -1.20 -2.85 -1.97
C LYS A 38 -2.14 -2.73 -3.17
N GLU A 39 -3.40 -2.37 -2.92
CA GLU A 39 -4.39 -2.09 -3.96
C GLU A 39 -4.03 -0.86 -4.81
N GLU A 40 -3.48 0.18 -4.20
CA GLU A 40 -3.03 1.40 -4.87
C GLU A 40 -1.79 1.14 -5.74
N ILE A 41 -0.83 0.36 -5.22
CA ILE A 41 0.34 -0.10 -6.00
C ILE A 41 -0.11 -0.90 -7.22
N LEU A 42 -1.02 -1.86 -7.04
CA LEU A 42 -1.54 -2.69 -8.14
C LEU A 42 -2.28 -1.84 -9.18
N LYS A 43 -3.05 -0.84 -8.74
CA LYS A 43 -3.76 0.08 -9.63
C LYS A 43 -2.79 0.94 -10.44
N ASN A 44 -1.71 1.43 -9.82
CA ASN A 44 -0.68 2.23 -10.50
C ASN A 44 0.07 1.39 -11.54
N ILE A 45 0.42 0.14 -11.21
CA ILE A 45 1.03 -0.81 -12.17
C ILE A 45 0.09 -1.09 -13.35
N ALA A 46 -1.20 -1.36 -13.09
CA ALA A 46 -2.18 -1.63 -14.14
C ALA A 46 -2.36 -0.42 -15.07
N SER A 47 -2.33 0.80 -14.51
CA SER A 47 -2.44 2.04 -15.27
C SER A 47 -1.20 2.26 -16.16
N GLY A 48 0.00 2.03 -15.63
CA GLY A 48 1.24 2.13 -16.42
C GLY A 48 1.31 1.10 -17.57
N LEU A 49 0.82 -0.13 -17.35
CA LEU A 49 0.73 -1.14 -18.41
C LEU A 49 -0.26 -0.75 -19.52
N GLN A 50 -1.37 -0.11 -19.15
CA GLN A 50 -2.35 0.38 -20.12
C GLN A 50 -1.78 1.53 -20.95
N GLU A 51 -1.04 2.47 -20.34
CA GLU A 51 -0.38 3.57 -21.06
C GLU A 51 0.65 3.07 -22.08
N VAL A 52 1.44 2.04 -21.74
CA VAL A 52 2.38 1.42 -22.68
C VAL A 52 1.63 0.78 -23.85
N LYS A 53 0.54 0.08 -23.58
CA LYS A 53 -0.28 -0.56 -24.62
C LYS A 53 -0.91 0.46 -25.57
N ASP A 54 -1.38 1.59 -25.04
CA ASP A 54 -1.99 2.67 -25.82
C ASP A 54 -0.95 3.45 -26.65
N TYR A 55 0.32 3.48 -26.19
CA TYR A 55 1.45 3.99 -26.96
C TYR A 55 1.84 3.04 -28.09
N GLU A 56 1.93 1.73 -27.83
CA GLU A 56 2.22 0.71 -28.85
C GLU A 56 1.12 0.66 -29.93
N ALA A 57 -0.13 0.94 -29.56
CA ALA A 57 -1.26 1.07 -30.50
C ALA A 57 -1.27 2.38 -31.30
N GLY A 58 -0.34 3.31 -31.04
CA GLY A 58 -0.20 4.58 -31.76
C GLY A 58 -1.22 5.66 -31.36
N THR A 59 -1.87 5.50 -30.21
CA THR A 59 -3.02 6.34 -29.79
C THR A 59 -2.69 7.44 -28.77
N SER A 60 -1.48 7.48 -28.18
CA SER A 60 -1.08 8.56 -27.25
C SER A 60 0.44 8.74 -27.12
N THR A 61 0.88 9.92 -26.67
CA THR A 61 2.30 10.24 -26.38
C THR A 61 2.62 9.96 -24.90
N LEU A 62 3.57 9.07 -24.61
CA LEU A 62 3.97 8.71 -23.25
C LEU A 62 4.45 9.93 -22.44
N LYS A 63 4.00 10.05 -21.19
CA LYS A 63 4.73 10.81 -20.18
C LYS A 63 6.09 10.15 -19.97
N ASN A 64 7.13 10.96 -19.71
CA ASN A 64 8.48 10.46 -19.48
C ASN A 64 8.45 9.42 -18.34
N ALA A 65 9.02 8.23 -18.56
CA ALA A 65 9.06 7.15 -17.57
C ALA A 65 9.62 7.59 -16.21
N LYS A 66 10.47 8.62 -16.20
CA LYS A 66 10.95 9.25 -14.97
C LYS A 66 9.85 9.98 -14.18
N ALA A 67 8.97 10.70 -14.87
CA ALA A 67 7.84 11.38 -14.25
C ALA A 67 6.79 10.39 -13.69
N PHE A 68 6.64 9.22 -14.31
CA PHE A 68 5.79 8.15 -13.77
C PHE A 68 6.35 7.58 -12.45
N LEU A 69 7.67 7.39 -12.36
CA LEU A 69 8.31 6.90 -11.14
C LEU A 69 8.36 7.96 -10.03
N ASP A 70 8.40 9.25 -10.37
CA ASP A 70 8.36 10.36 -9.41
C ASP A 70 6.93 10.61 -8.84
N GLU A 71 5.88 10.02 -9.46
CA GLU A 71 4.48 10.08 -8.99
C GLU A 71 4.11 8.90 -8.05
N LEU A 72 4.99 7.90 -7.87
CA LEU A 72 4.86 6.78 -6.93
C LEU A 72 5.45 7.10 -5.55
#